data_AF-A0A836UIU8-F1
#
_entry.id   AF-A0A836UIU8-F1
#
_cell.length_a   1.000
_cell.length_b   1.000
_cell.length_c   1.000
_cell.angle_alpha   90.00
_cell.angle_beta   90.00
_cell.angle_gamma   90.00
#
_symmetry.space_group_name_H-M   'P 1'
#
loop_
_entity.id
_entity.type
_entity.pdbx_description
1 polymer ?
#
loop_
_entity_poly.entity_id
_entity_poly.type
_entity_poly.pdbx_seq_one_letter_code
_entity_poly.pdbx_strand_id
1 'polypeptide(L)'
;MIAIGLLCLLALTGCSEDEAGDMLDDYLSRVNNATGTPVVEEGAFASALKSYPRHRDLLLQQEDLRIGLLDLVSLEKCGLAELVAARNSGLGKVLAASQRLLYEHRFLALARTCQDTLETDENADGKLTALLAEVIDAKERDIARAFWNATFAGPEFADQFSLASKPLPIAGGEGSAIEEALRYFIDLQPHLGDSAFTINSEDLEGHYYTLQKCRYGGQLLHSMEHLTHYLNAAAAAVEKRLAQKTVCFNGRPTPAARTMHTVFGKFYAGRIQPYLSRVHRQGHSYLVLMDRLAQQDEAPDAFLVYRTAQLRLKNPQGPWARFEQAIQHHAQTWQRLFAQCGLNAAGPSPAR
;
A
#
# COMPACT_ATOMS: atom_id res chain seq x y z
N MET A 1 25.98 -30.65 48.36
CA MET A 1 26.85 -29.99 47.36
C MET A 1 26.85 -30.82 46.10
N ILE A 2 26.86 -30.19 44.91
CA ILE A 2 26.68 -30.74 43.53
C ILE A 2 25.20 -30.64 43.11
N ALA A 3 24.81 -29.54 42.45
CA ALA A 3 24.73 -29.33 40.98
C ALA A 3 23.57 -30.15 40.38
N ILE A 4 22.57 -29.54 39.75
CA ILE A 4 22.45 -29.28 38.30
C ILE A 4 21.19 -28.37 38.18
N GLY A 5 21.16 -27.18 37.58
CA GLY A 5 21.81 -26.79 36.33
C GLY A 5 20.86 -26.97 35.15
N LEU A 6 19.61 -26.48 35.21
CA LEU A 6 18.70 -26.43 34.05
C LEU A 6 18.68 -25.00 33.49
N LEU A 7 19.70 -24.69 32.68
CA LEU A 7 19.77 -23.50 31.87
C LEU A 7 18.81 -23.71 30.68
N CYS A 8 17.58 -23.22 30.78
CA CYS A 8 16.68 -23.08 29.64
C CYS A 8 17.30 -22.09 28.66
N LEU A 9 18.03 -22.59 27.67
CA LEU A 9 18.30 -21.90 26.41
C LEU A 9 16.95 -21.67 25.71
N LEU A 10 16.31 -20.56 26.02
CA LEU A 10 15.38 -19.91 25.12
C LEU A 10 16.18 -19.51 23.88
N ALA A 11 16.09 -20.34 22.83
CA ALA A 11 16.42 -19.92 21.48
C ALA A 11 15.43 -18.81 21.10
N LEU A 12 15.81 -17.57 21.43
CA LEU A 12 15.30 -16.38 20.78
C LEU A 12 15.75 -16.47 19.32
N THR A 13 14.99 -17.18 18.48
CA THR A 13 15.00 -16.92 17.05
C THR A 13 14.46 -15.50 16.89
N GLY A 14 15.40 -14.55 16.77
CA GLY A 14 15.13 -13.12 16.66
C GLY A 14 14.27 -12.79 15.44
N CYS A 15 13.79 -11.55 15.42
CA CYS A 15 13.07 -10.88 14.35
C CYS A 15 13.32 -11.50 12.97
N SER A 16 12.24 -11.94 12.29
CA SER A 16 12.26 -12.45 10.92
C SER A 16 13.31 -11.73 10.07
N GLU A 17 14.30 -12.46 9.58
CA GLU A 17 15.46 -11.97 8.84
C GLU A 17 15.03 -11.11 7.64
N ASP A 18 15.76 -10.03 7.30
CA ASP A 18 15.46 -9.23 6.09
C ASP A 18 16.04 -9.94 4.86
N GLU A 19 15.44 -11.07 4.48
CA GLU A 19 15.96 -11.92 3.40
C GLU A 19 16.17 -11.16 2.09
N ALA A 20 15.30 -10.18 1.80
CA ALA A 20 15.37 -9.35 0.61
C ALA A 20 16.56 -8.39 0.68
N GLY A 21 16.78 -7.73 1.83
CA GLY A 21 17.97 -6.94 2.12
C GLY A 21 19.25 -7.76 1.94
N ASP A 22 19.34 -8.92 2.60
CA ASP A 22 20.52 -9.78 2.56
C ASP A 22 20.83 -10.28 1.14
N MET A 23 19.79 -10.59 0.36
CA MET A 23 19.95 -10.98 -1.04
C MET A 23 20.51 -9.82 -1.90
N LEU A 24 20.07 -8.60 -1.65
CA LEU A 24 20.54 -7.41 -2.36
C LEU A 24 21.97 -7.03 -1.96
N ASP A 25 22.31 -7.17 -0.68
CA ASP A 25 23.67 -7.00 -0.16
C ASP A 25 24.64 -8.02 -0.75
N ASP A 26 24.30 -9.33 -0.75
CA ASP A 26 25.12 -10.36 -1.41
C ASP A 26 25.31 -10.00 -2.89
N TYR A 27 24.25 -9.59 -3.59
CA TYR A 27 24.38 -9.18 -4.99
C TYR A 27 25.38 -8.03 -5.18
N LEU A 28 25.25 -6.94 -4.44
CA LEU A 28 26.12 -5.77 -4.58
C LEU A 28 27.57 -6.09 -4.16
N SER A 29 27.75 -6.88 -3.10
CA SER A 29 29.07 -7.36 -2.67
C SER A 29 29.76 -8.16 -3.78
N ARG A 30 29.04 -9.06 -4.47
CA ARG A 30 29.58 -9.83 -5.61
C ARG A 30 29.96 -8.92 -6.79
N VAL A 31 29.16 -7.88 -7.06
CA VAL A 31 29.47 -6.90 -8.12
C VAL A 31 30.70 -6.07 -7.76
N ASN A 32 30.81 -5.58 -6.54
CA ASN A 32 31.97 -4.81 -6.06
C ASN A 32 33.25 -5.64 -6.14
N ASN A 33 33.20 -6.89 -5.69
CA ASN A 33 34.32 -7.83 -5.80
C ASN A 33 34.71 -8.10 -7.26
N ALA A 34 33.75 -8.31 -8.15
CA ALA A 34 34.03 -8.56 -9.58
C ALA A 34 34.55 -7.31 -10.31
N THR A 35 34.18 -6.11 -9.85
CA THR A 35 34.61 -4.83 -10.44
C THR A 35 35.90 -4.28 -9.83
N GLY A 36 36.34 -4.81 -8.68
CA GLY A 36 37.46 -4.28 -7.91
C GLY A 36 37.16 -2.90 -7.32
N THR A 37 35.88 -2.58 -7.09
CA THR A 37 35.44 -1.32 -6.48
C THR A 37 35.44 -1.51 -4.96
N PRO A 38 35.95 -0.54 -4.16
CA PRO A 38 35.85 -0.63 -2.71
C PRO A 38 34.39 -0.80 -2.30
N VAL A 39 34.16 -1.71 -1.35
CA VAL A 39 32.84 -2.02 -0.81
C VAL A 39 32.24 -0.73 -0.24
N VAL A 40 31.08 -0.33 -0.75
CA VAL A 40 30.23 0.69 -0.11
C VAL A 40 29.75 0.07 1.20
N GLU A 41 29.82 0.79 2.32
CA GLU A 41 29.39 0.27 3.62
C GLU A 41 27.98 -0.33 3.52
N GLU A 42 27.84 -1.57 4.02
CA GLU A 42 26.59 -2.32 4.04
C GLU A 42 25.53 -1.59 4.90
N GLY A 43 24.27 -1.62 4.46
CA GLY A 43 23.12 -1.52 5.35
C GLY A 43 22.53 -0.14 5.71
N ALA A 44 23.06 1.00 5.28
CA ALA A 44 22.41 2.29 5.58
C ALA A 44 22.51 3.32 4.44
N PHE A 45 21.45 3.42 3.64
CA PHE A 45 21.22 4.58 2.78
C PHE A 45 20.10 5.45 3.35
N ALA A 46 20.17 6.76 3.11
CA ALA A 46 19.15 7.69 3.58
C ALA A 46 17.82 7.43 2.84
N SER A 47 16.79 7.01 3.57
CA SER A 47 15.45 6.85 2.99
C SER A 47 14.87 8.20 2.57
N ALA A 48 14.37 8.24 1.34
CA ALA A 48 13.61 9.34 0.79
C ALA A 48 12.09 9.13 0.92
N LEU A 49 11.65 8.01 1.50
CA LEU A 49 10.25 7.76 1.82
C LEU A 49 9.75 8.75 2.86
N LYS A 50 8.48 9.13 2.74
CA LYS A 50 7.81 10.04 3.67
C LYS A 50 6.83 9.25 4.51
N SER A 51 6.75 9.55 5.81
CA SER A 51 5.77 8.91 6.68
C SER A 51 4.35 9.28 6.26
N TYR A 52 3.41 8.34 6.46
CA TYR A 52 1.99 8.60 6.29
C TYR A 52 1.54 9.75 7.21
N PRO A 53 0.62 10.64 6.78
CA PRO A 53 0.13 11.72 7.63
C PRO A 53 -0.56 11.20 8.89
N ARG A 54 -0.61 12.04 9.93
CA ARG A 54 -1.26 11.66 11.19
C ARG A 54 -2.77 11.63 11.01
N HIS A 55 -3.45 10.73 11.72
CA HIS A 55 -4.90 10.57 11.69
C HIS A 55 -5.67 11.91 11.76
N ARG A 56 -5.29 12.81 12.69
CA ARG A 56 -5.95 14.12 12.86
C ARG A 56 -5.85 15.04 11.64
N ASP A 57 -4.82 14.89 10.82
CA ASP A 57 -4.58 15.69 9.61
C ASP A 57 -5.29 15.06 8.39
N LEU A 58 -5.85 13.85 8.57
CA LEU A 58 -6.61 13.11 7.57
C LEU A 58 -8.11 13.08 7.85
N LEU A 59 -8.54 13.28 9.09
CA LEU A 59 -9.94 13.16 9.47
C LEU A 59 -10.79 14.27 8.85
N LEU A 60 -11.83 13.89 8.10
CA LEU A 60 -12.86 14.81 7.63
C LEU A 60 -13.99 14.90 8.66
N GLN A 61 -14.34 16.12 9.06
CA GLN A 61 -15.47 16.34 9.95
C GLN A 61 -16.78 16.07 9.20
N GLN A 62 -17.70 15.36 9.85
CA GLN A 62 -19.07 15.15 9.38
C GLN A 62 -20.01 16.10 10.13
N GLU A 63 -21.12 16.46 9.50
CA GLU A 63 -22.14 17.33 10.07
C GLU A 63 -22.84 16.66 11.27
N ASP A 64 -22.95 17.41 12.37
CA ASP A 64 -23.69 17.02 13.57
C ASP A 64 -25.15 17.47 13.44
N LEU A 65 -25.97 16.63 12.80
CA LEU A 65 -27.40 16.88 12.62
C LEU A 65 -28.17 16.50 13.89
N ARG A 66 -29.04 17.39 14.35
CA ARG A 66 -29.85 17.19 15.57
C ARG A 66 -31.33 17.23 15.23
N ILE A 67 -32.04 16.19 15.67
CA ILE A 67 -33.49 16.06 15.52
C ILE A 67 -34.13 16.19 16.91
N GLY A 68 -35.28 16.85 17.00
CA GLY A 68 -36.05 16.96 18.23
C GLY A 68 -36.54 15.60 18.73
N LEU A 69 -36.73 15.45 20.05
CA LEU A 69 -37.18 14.17 20.61
C LEU A 69 -38.57 13.76 20.09
N LEU A 70 -39.49 14.72 19.92
CA LEU A 70 -40.84 14.43 19.42
C LEU A 70 -40.82 13.99 17.95
N ASP A 71 -40.00 14.67 17.15
CA ASP A 71 -39.75 14.31 15.75
C ASP A 71 -39.18 12.90 15.64
N LEU A 72 -38.26 12.53 16.54
CA LEU A 72 -37.68 11.19 16.60
C LEU A 72 -38.73 10.10 16.87
N VAL A 73 -39.67 10.34 17.78
CA VAL A 73 -40.76 9.39 18.06
C VAL A 73 -41.66 9.20 16.83
N SER A 74 -41.93 10.27 16.08
CA SER A 74 -42.70 10.16 14.83
C SER A 74 -42.01 9.29 13.77
N LEU A 75 -40.69 9.16 13.82
CA LEU A 75 -39.89 8.31 12.93
C LEU A 75 -39.85 6.83 13.34
N GLU A 76 -40.51 6.41 14.43
CA GLU A 76 -40.61 4.99 14.81
C GLU A 76 -41.36 4.17 13.75
N LYS A 77 -42.35 4.78 13.08
CA LYS A 77 -43.17 4.13 12.04
C LYS A 77 -42.34 3.56 10.88
N CYS A 78 -41.16 4.10 10.63
CA CYS A 78 -40.24 3.69 9.58
C CYS A 78 -38.93 3.08 10.12
N GLY A 79 -38.84 2.80 11.42
CA GLY A 79 -37.64 2.20 12.05
C GLY A 79 -36.42 3.12 12.17
N LEU A 80 -36.47 4.34 11.63
CA LEU A 80 -35.34 5.28 11.65
C LEU A 80 -34.99 5.72 13.09
N ALA A 81 -35.99 5.77 13.97
CA ALA A 81 -35.80 6.08 15.39
C ALA A 81 -34.86 5.10 16.11
N GLU A 82 -34.99 3.80 15.83
CA GLU A 82 -34.15 2.76 16.43
C GLU A 82 -32.68 2.92 16.03
N LEU A 83 -32.45 3.20 14.74
CA LEU A 83 -31.11 3.38 14.20
C LEU A 83 -30.43 4.62 14.81
N VAL A 84 -31.15 5.73 14.92
CA VAL A 84 -30.66 6.95 15.59
C VAL A 84 -30.40 6.71 17.08
N ALA A 85 -31.28 5.99 17.78
CA ALA A 85 -31.08 5.62 19.18
C ALA A 85 -29.83 4.74 19.37
N ALA A 86 -29.61 3.76 18.50
CA ALA A 86 -28.43 2.91 18.51
C ALA A 86 -27.15 3.73 18.36
N ARG A 87 -27.13 4.73 17.47
CA ARG A 87 -26.00 5.66 17.30
C ARG A 87 -25.78 6.57 18.51
N ASN A 88 -26.84 7.02 19.16
CA ASN A 88 -26.75 7.89 20.34
C ASN A 88 -26.42 7.14 21.64
N SER A 89 -26.45 5.82 21.63
CA SER A 89 -26.04 4.97 22.75
C SER A 89 -24.55 5.13 23.09
N GLY A 90 -24.14 4.64 24.27
CA GLY A 90 -22.72 4.67 24.68
C GLY A 90 -21.79 3.96 23.69
N LEU A 91 -22.21 2.79 23.19
CA LEU A 91 -21.46 2.03 22.17
C LEU A 91 -21.51 2.73 20.81
N GLY A 92 -22.67 3.30 20.47
CA GLY A 92 -22.87 4.06 19.25
C GLY A 92 -21.91 5.25 19.13
N LYS A 93 -21.61 5.95 20.24
CA LYS A 93 -20.70 7.11 20.25
C LYS A 93 -19.24 6.79 19.93
N VAL A 94 -18.82 5.54 20.15
CA VAL A 94 -17.42 5.09 20.02
C VAL A 94 -17.22 4.07 18.89
N LEU A 95 -18.14 4.03 17.91
CA LEU A 95 -18.04 3.14 16.76
C LEU A 95 -16.71 3.34 16.03
N ALA A 96 -16.10 2.22 15.63
CA ALA A 96 -15.01 2.21 14.67
C ALA A 96 -15.46 2.84 13.34
N ALA A 97 -14.51 3.35 12.56
CA ALA A 97 -14.82 4.03 11.30
C ALA A 97 -15.53 3.11 10.28
N SER A 98 -15.18 1.82 10.24
CA SER A 98 -15.86 0.80 9.43
C SER A 98 -17.35 0.66 9.80
N GLN A 99 -17.64 0.56 11.09
CA GLN A 99 -19.01 0.47 11.63
C GLN A 99 -19.78 1.78 11.47
N ARG A 100 -19.09 2.92 11.55
CA ARG A 100 -19.66 4.23 11.25
C ARG A 100 -20.08 4.33 9.79
N LEU A 101 -19.29 3.83 8.84
CA LEU A 101 -19.65 3.76 7.43
C LEU A 101 -20.89 2.89 7.20
N LEU A 102 -20.95 1.71 7.82
CA LEU A 102 -22.14 0.84 7.76
C LEU A 102 -23.39 1.55 8.29
N TYR A 103 -23.25 2.26 9.42
CA TYR A 103 -24.33 3.07 9.97
C TYR A 103 -24.80 4.13 8.98
N GLU A 104 -23.90 4.91 8.38
CA GLU A 104 -24.27 5.99 7.46
C GLU A 104 -24.96 5.45 6.19
N HIS A 105 -24.48 4.32 5.64
CA HIS A 105 -25.15 3.66 4.52
C HIS A 105 -26.57 3.20 4.89
N ARG A 106 -26.72 2.49 6.03
CA ARG A 106 -28.04 2.04 6.51
C ARG A 106 -28.98 3.19 6.82
N PHE A 107 -28.44 4.27 7.41
CA PHE A 107 -29.20 5.46 7.75
C PHE A 107 -29.78 6.10 6.49
N LEU A 108 -28.95 6.34 5.46
CA LEU A 108 -29.43 6.94 4.21
C LEU A 108 -30.46 6.06 3.50
N ALA A 109 -30.21 4.75 3.41
CA ALA A 109 -31.14 3.80 2.80
C ALA A 109 -32.52 3.82 3.50
N LEU A 110 -32.52 3.83 4.83
CA LEU A 110 -33.75 3.83 5.63
C LEU A 110 -34.43 5.21 5.64
N ALA A 111 -33.66 6.29 5.70
CA ALA A 111 -34.17 7.66 5.68
C ALA A 111 -34.92 7.96 4.38
N ARG A 112 -34.40 7.54 3.22
CA ARG A 112 -35.09 7.68 1.93
C ARG A 112 -36.41 6.90 1.89
N THR A 113 -36.39 5.64 2.33
CA THR A 113 -37.63 4.84 2.46
C THR A 113 -38.63 5.50 3.42
N CYS A 114 -38.14 6.09 4.50
CA CYS A 114 -38.97 6.81 5.46
C CYS A 114 -39.57 8.08 4.86
N GLN A 115 -38.79 8.84 4.07
CA GLN A 115 -39.26 10.02 3.34
C GLN A 115 -40.44 9.66 2.42
N ASP A 116 -40.31 8.61 1.61
CA ASP A 116 -41.39 8.14 0.72
C ASP A 116 -42.65 7.76 1.50
N THR A 117 -42.47 7.15 2.68
CA THR A 117 -43.59 6.79 3.57
C THR A 117 -44.28 8.02 4.15
N LEU A 118 -43.52 9.05 4.54
CA LEU A 118 -44.10 10.29 5.08
C LEU A 118 -44.78 11.13 4.00
N GLU A 119 -44.26 11.13 2.76
CA GLU A 119 -44.88 11.86 1.64
C GLU A 119 -46.21 11.23 1.19
N THR A 120 -46.41 9.95 1.47
CA THR A 120 -47.65 9.22 1.14
C THR A 120 -48.67 9.16 2.28
N ASP A 121 -48.29 9.50 3.51
CA ASP A 121 -49.19 9.58 4.67
C ASP A 121 -49.86 10.97 4.72
N GLU A 122 -51.18 11.03 4.44
CA GLU A 122 -51.97 12.27 4.48
C GLU A 122 -51.95 12.97 5.86
N ASN A 123 -51.56 12.26 6.92
CA ASN A 123 -51.48 12.77 8.29
C ASN A 123 -50.04 13.09 8.72
N ALA A 124 -49.06 13.00 7.83
CA ALA A 124 -47.68 13.32 8.16
C ALA A 124 -47.51 14.82 8.47
N ASP A 125 -46.65 15.13 9.44
CA ASP A 125 -46.27 16.51 9.73
C ASP A 125 -45.34 17.02 8.61
N GLY A 126 -45.82 17.96 7.80
CA GLY A 126 -45.05 18.54 6.71
C GLY A 126 -43.72 19.19 7.16
N LYS A 127 -43.61 19.62 8.43
CA LYS A 127 -42.32 20.12 8.96
C LYS A 127 -41.33 18.99 9.19
N LEU A 128 -41.78 17.83 9.67
CA LEU A 128 -40.95 16.65 9.83
C LEU A 128 -40.47 16.13 8.48
N THR A 129 -41.36 16.09 7.48
CA THR A 129 -41.02 15.69 6.11
C THR A 129 -39.97 16.61 5.48
N ALA A 130 -40.09 17.93 5.68
CA ALA A 130 -39.08 18.89 5.22
C ALA A 130 -37.74 18.75 5.97
N LEU A 131 -37.77 18.55 7.29
CA LEU A 131 -36.57 18.31 8.10
C LEU A 131 -35.85 17.03 7.67
N LEU A 132 -36.58 15.94 7.40
CA LEU A 132 -35.98 14.68 6.96
C LEU A 132 -35.33 14.82 5.59
N ALA A 133 -35.93 15.56 4.66
CA ALA A 133 -35.31 15.87 3.36
C ALA A 133 -33.98 16.64 3.54
N GLU A 134 -33.95 17.68 4.40
CA GLU A 134 -32.71 18.41 4.70
C GLU A 134 -31.63 17.48 5.31
N VAL A 135 -32.03 16.57 6.19
CA VAL A 135 -31.13 15.58 6.80
C VAL A 135 -30.59 14.60 5.76
N ILE A 136 -31.42 14.12 4.84
CA ILE A 136 -30.98 13.24 3.74
C ILE A 136 -29.95 13.96 2.88
N ASP A 137 -30.25 15.18 2.43
CA ASP A 137 -29.34 16.00 1.62
C ASP A 137 -27.98 16.22 2.30
N ALA A 138 -27.98 16.51 3.59
CA ALA A 138 -26.76 16.65 4.39
C ALA A 138 -25.98 15.33 4.47
N LYS A 139 -26.67 14.23 4.74
CA LYS A 139 -26.06 12.91 4.86
C LYS A 139 -25.50 12.37 3.54
N GLU A 140 -26.14 12.69 2.41
CA GLU A 140 -25.65 12.34 1.08
C GLU A 140 -24.31 13.01 0.77
N ARG A 141 -24.13 14.28 1.19
CA ARG A 141 -22.83 14.96 1.07
C ARG A 141 -21.78 14.35 2.01
N ASP A 142 -22.20 13.89 3.17
CA ASP A 142 -21.31 13.38 4.22
C ASP A 142 -20.88 11.91 4.05
N ILE A 143 -21.60 11.10 3.28
CA ILE A 143 -21.25 9.67 3.17
C ILE A 143 -19.88 9.45 2.50
N ALA A 144 -19.48 10.34 1.58
CA ALA A 144 -18.14 10.35 1.01
C ALA A 144 -17.07 10.62 2.09
N ARG A 145 -17.35 11.52 3.04
CA ARG A 145 -16.46 11.77 4.19
C ARG A 145 -16.42 10.57 5.14
N ALA A 146 -17.55 9.89 5.35
CA ALA A 146 -17.59 8.65 6.14
C ALA A 146 -16.70 7.58 5.51
N PHE A 147 -16.79 7.41 4.18
CA PHE A 147 -15.96 6.47 3.42
C PHE A 147 -14.48 6.84 3.48
N TRP A 148 -14.15 8.13 3.32
CA TRP A 148 -12.79 8.62 3.52
C TRP A 148 -12.24 8.27 4.91
N ASN A 149 -13.03 8.55 5.95
CA ASN A 149 -12.63 8.29 7.34
C ASN A 149 -12.47 6.80 7.64
N ALA A 150 -13.29 5.96 6.99
CA ALA A 150 -13.20 4.50 7.09
C ALA A 150 -12.06 3.91 6.24
N THR A 151 -11.55 4.65 5.25
CA THR A 151 -10.42 4.23 4.42
C THR A 151 -9.16 4.99 4.80
N PHE A 152 -8.83 6.08 4.11
CA PHE A 152 -7.54 6.76 4.24
C PHE A 152 -7.28 7.36 5.62
N ALA A 153 -8.29 7.77 6.37
CA ALA A 153 -8.10 8.20 7.76
C ALA A 153 -8.13 7.04 8.76
N GLY A 154 -8.48 5.83 8.34
CA GLY A 154 -8.59 4.64 9.19
C GLY A 154 -7.24 4.03 9.59
N PRO A 155 -7.20 3.28 10.70
CA PRO A 155 -5.97 2.62 11.16
C PRO A 155 -5.45 1.58 10.16
N GLU A 156 -6.31 0.90 9.41
CA GLU A 156 -5.93 -0.13 8.44
C GLU A 156 -5.09 0.44 7.31
N PHE A 157 -5.47 1.62 6.80
CA PHE A 157 -4.68 2.31 5.77
C PHE A 157 -3.41 2.93 6.35
N ALA A 158 -3.45 3.44 7.59
CA ALA A 158 -2.24 3.89 8.28
C ALA A 158 -1.21 2.74 8.43
N ASP A 159 -1.67 1.53 8.76
CA ASP A 159 -0.82 0.33 8.82
C ASP A 159 -0.30 -0.06 7.43
N GLN A 160 -1.15 -0.03 6.39
CA GLN A 160 -0.74 -0.31 5.01
C GLN A 160 0.44 0.56 4.55
N PHE A 161 0.47 1.84 4.95
CA PHE A 161 1.52 2.79 4.58
C PHE A 161 2.61 2.96 5.64
N SER A 162 2.62 2.11 6.67
CA SER A 162 3.60 2.20 7.74
C SER A 162 5.00 1.84 7.23
N LEU A 163 5.93 2.78 7.40
CA LEU A 163 7.35 2.59 7.11
C LEU A 163 8.08 1.76 8.18
N ALA A 164 7.40 1.39 9.27
CA ALA A 164 7.91 0.41 10.24
C ALA A 164 7.75 -1.03 9.69
N SER A 165 8.15 -1.23 8.45
CA SER A 165 8.08 -2.48 7.71
C SER A 165 9.44 -2.76 7.07
N LYS A 166 9.63 -4.00 6.64
CA LYS A 166 10.77 -4.44 5.82
C LYS A 166 10.36 -4.43 4.35
N PRO A 167 11.28 -4.58 3.39
CA PRO A 167 10.91 -4.89 2.01
C PRO A 167 9.97 -6.10 1.93
N LEU A 168 9.19 -6.18 0.85
CA LEU A 168 8.37 -7.34 0.53
C LEU A 168 9.22 -8.63 0.61
N PRO A 169 8.74 -9.70 1.28
CA PRO A 169 9.46 -10.97 1.36
C PRO A 169 9.81 -11.56 -0.01
N ILE A 170 10.88 -12.35 -0.12
CA ILE A 170 11.32 -12.98 -1.39
C ILE A 170 10.31 -14.00 -1.91
N ALA A 171 9.49 -14.60 -1.05
CA ALA A 171 8.36 -15.44 -1.42
C ALA A 171 7.14 -15.08 -0.55
N GLY A 172 5.95 -15.10 -1.13
CA GLY A 172 4.72 -14.75 -0.43
C GLY A 172 3.55 -14.48 -1.39
N GLY A 173 2.33 -14.62 -0.88
CA GLY A 173 1.09 -14.51 -1.64
C GLY A 173 0.12 -13.44 -1.14
N GLU A 174 0.47 -12.67 -0.11
CA GLU A 174 -0.45 -11.75 0.57
C GLU A 174 -0.97 -10.63 -0.34
N GLY A 175 -0.17 -10.23 -1.35
CA GLY A 175 -0.52 -9.13 -2.24
C GLY A 175 -1.84 -9.29 -2.98
N SER A 176 -2.24 -10.52 -3.36
CA SER A 176 -3.50 -10.72 -4.07
C SER A 176 -4.72 -10.44 -3.20
N ALA A 177 -4.68 -10.85 -1.92
CA ALA A 177 -5.77 -10.61 -0.97
C ALA A 177 -5.90 -9.11 -0.65
N ILE A 178 -4.77 -8.39 -0.55
CA ILE A 178 -4.78 -6.93 -0.38
C ILE A 178 -5.38 -6.24 -1.62
N GLU A 179 -4.96 -6.62 -2.82
CA GLU A 179 -5.53 -6.05 -4.06
C GLU A 179 -7.03 -6.35 -4.20
N GLU A 180 -7.50 -7.52 -3.76
CA GLU A 180 -8.91 -7.87 -3.71
C GLU A 180 -9.68 -6.99 -2.73
N ALA A 181 -9.17 -6.78 -1.51
CA ALA A 181 -9.77 -5.87 -0.54
C ALA A 181 -9.86 -4.42 -1.07
N LEU A 182 -8.84 -3.94 -1.77
CA LEU A 182 -8.89 -2.61 -2.39
C LEU A 182 -9.95 -2.51 -3.50
N ARG A 183 -10.10 -3.56 -4.32
CA ARG A 183 -11.16 -3.62 -5.35
C ARG A 183 -12.54 -3.60 -4.70
N TYR A 184 -12.73 -4.36 -3.62
CA TYR A 184 -13.97 -4.33 -2.86
C TYR A 184 -14.34 -2.90 -2.41
N PHE A 185 -13.39 -2.15 -1.84
CA PHE A 185 -13.67 -0.76 -1.42
C PHE A 185 -13.96 0.17 -2.61
N ILE A 186 -13.27 0.01 -3.74
CA ILE A 186 -13.53 0.77 -4.97
C ILE A 186 -14.95 0.48 -5.48
N ASP A 187 -15.35 -0.79 -5.49
CA ASP A 187 -16.65 -1.23 -5.98
C ASP A 187 -17.78 -0.88 -5.00
N LEU A 188 -17.50 -0.83 -3.70
CA LEU A 188 -18.44 -0.43 -2.65
C LEU A 188 -18.80 1.06 -2.73
N GLN A 189 -17.82 1.93 -2.99
CA GLN A 189 -17.97 3.38 -2.93
C GLN A 189 -19.21 3.94 -3.66
N PRO A 190 -19.50 3.57 -4.93
CA PRO A 190 -20.67 4.09 -5.66
C PRO A 190 -22.03 3.61 -5.12
N HIS A 191 -22.07 2.54 -4.32
CA HIS A 191 -23.31 1.98 -3.76
C HIS A 191 -23.65 2.49 -2.36
N LEU A 192 -22.81 3.36 -1.80
CA LEU A 192 -23.03 3.93 -0.48
C LEU A 192 -24.31 4.79 -0.46
N GLY A 193 -25.16 4.56 0.54
CA GLY A 193 -26.48 5.18 0.68
C GLY A 193 -27.58 4.64 -0.25
N ASP A 194 -27.29 3.77 -1.21
CA ASP A 194 -28.30 3.13 -2.07
C ASP A 194 -29.15 2.15 -1.26
N SER A 195 -30.48 2.31 -1.29
CA SER A 195 -31.43 1.44 -0.59
C SER A 195 -31.55 0.05 -1.21
N ALA A 196 -31.18 -0.11 -2.49
CA ALA A 196 -31.17 -1.40 -3.17
C ALA A 196 -29.91 -2.23 -2.87
N PHE A 197 -28.89 -1.62 -2.28
CA PHE A 197 -27.63 -2.27 -1.95
C PHE A 197 -27.57 -2.62 -0.46
N THR A 198 -27.12 -3.83 -0.13
CA THR A 198 -26.92 -4.24 1.26
C THR A 198 -25.47 -4.61 1.48
N ILE A 199 -24.82 -3.94 2.43
CA ILE A 199 -23.46 -4.28 2.84
C ILE A 199 -23.51 -5.43 3.85
N ASN A 200 -22.89 -6.56 3.51
CA ASN A 200 -22.62 -7.62 4.47
C ASN A 200 -21.51 -7.15 5.43
N SER A 201 -21.83 -7.03 6.72
CA SER A 201 -20.88 -6.55 7.72
C SER A 201 -19.71 -7.50 7.96
N GLU A 202 -19.92 -8.82 7.87
CA GLU A 202 -18.84 -9.79 8.09
C GLU A 202 -17.84 -9.75 6.94
N ASP A 203 -18.34 -9.63 5.71
CA ASP A 203 -17.53 -9.50 4.50
C ASP A 203 -16.70 -8.19 4.50
N LEU A 204 -17.35 -7.06 4.80
CA LEU A 204 -16.69 -5.76 4.94
C LEU A 204 -15.54 -5.82 5.97
N GLU A 205 -15.81 -6.36 7.16
CA GLU A 205 -14.81 -6.47 8.23
C GLU A 205 -13.70 -7.48 7.87
N GLY A 206 -14.01 -8.51 7.07
CA GLY A 206 -13.02 -9.43 6.51
C GLY A 206 -12.00 -8.71 5.60
N HIS A 207 -12.46 -7.77 4.78
CA HIS A 207 -11.59 -6.94 3.95
C HIS A 207 -10.74 -5.96 4.78
N TYR A 208 -11.30 -5.33 5.82
CA TYR A 208 -10.52 -4.51 6.75
C TYR A 208 -9.44 -5.33 7.48
N TYR A 209 -9.82 -6.51 7.98
CA TYR A 209 -8.89 -7.42 8.62
C TYR A 209 -7.75 -7.85 7.69
N THR A 210 -8.07 -8.07 6.41
CA THR A 210 -7.08 -8.37 5.37
C THR A 210 -6.08 -7.22 5.20
N LEU A 211 -6.56 -5.98 5.16
CA LEU A 211 -5.68 -4.80 5.13
C LEU A 211 -4.84 -4.63 6.40
N GLN A 212 -5.32 -5.05 7.56
CA GLN A 212 -4.56 -4.89 8.81
C GLN A 212 -3.41 -5.91 8.96
N LYS A 213 -3.54 -7.10 8.35
CA LYS A 213 -2.60 -8.21 8.55
C LYS A 213 -1.17 -7.93 8.13
N CYS A 214 -0.97 -7.16 7.07
CA CYS A 214 0.34 -6.91 6.52
C CYS A 214 0.50 -5.46 6.09
N ARG A 215 1.72 -4.93 6.24
CA ARG A 215 2.05 -3.54 5.87
C ARG A 215 2.41 -3.44 4.39
N TYR A 216 1.58 -4.02 3.52
CA TYR A 216 1.92 -4.33 2.13
C TYR A 216 2.33 -3.10 1.32
N GLY A 217 1.63 -1.97 1.46
CA GLY A 217 2.02 -0.71 0.83
C GLY A 217 3.42 -0.23 1.23
N GLY A 218 3.72 -0.24 2.53
CA GLY A 218 5.03 0.10 3.09
C GLY A 218 6.12 -0.86 2.64
N GLN A 219 5.82 -2.16 2.60
CA GLN A 219 6.73 -3.19 2.08
C GLN A 219 7.08 -2.96 0.60
N LEU A 220 6.09 -2.60 -0.24
CA LEU A 220 6.32 -2.27 -1.64
C LEU A 220 7.17 -1.00 -1.81
N LEU A 221 6.90 0.04 -1.02
CA LEU A 221 7.69 1.27 -1.03
C LEU A 221 9.16 1.00 -0.64
N HIS A 222 9.39 0.22 0.41
CA HIS A 222 10.72 -0.23 0.82
C HIS A 222 11.40 -1.08 -0.24
N SER A 223 10.71 -2.05 -0.83
CA SER A 223 11.26 -2.86 -1.93
C SER A 223 11.70 -2.02 -3.12
N MET A 224 10.88 -1.05 -3.54
CA MET A 224 11.22 -0.14 -4.62
C MET A 224 12.43 0.72 -4.26
N GLU A 225 12.50 1.24 -3.04
CA GLU A 225 13.62 2.07 -2.58
C GLU A 225 14.93 1.27 -2.49
N HIS A 226 14.89 0.07 -1.89
CA HIS A 226 16.04 -0.82 -1.82
C HIS A 226 16.50 -1.20 -3.23
N LEU A 227 15.61 -1.72 -4.08
CA LEU A 227 15.98 -2.06 -5.46
C LEU A 227 16.57 -0.86 -6.20
N THR A 228 16.02 0.34 -6.02
CA THR A 228 16.58 1.58 -6.59
C THR A 228 18.02 1.80 -6.14
N HIS A 229 18.28 1.70 -4.83
CA HIS A 229 19.61 1.89 -4.26
C HIS A 229 20.62 0.88 -4.82
N TYR A 230 20.33 -0.42 -4.67
CA TYR A 230 21.25 -1.50 -5.04
C TYR A 230 21.49 -1.60 -6.55
N LEU A 231 20.47 -1.39 -7.38
CA LEU A 231 20.62 -1.40 -8.83
C LEU A 231 21.49 -0.22 -9.31
N ASN A 232 21.30 0.97 -8.75
CA ASN A 232 22.15 2.12 -9.09
C ASN A 232 23.59 1.95 -8.60
N ALA A 233 23.79 1.43 -7.39
CA ALA A 233 25.12 1.16 -6.86
C ALA A 233 25.87 0.11 -7.70
N ALA A 234 25.19 -0.99 -8.05
CA ALA A 234 25.76 -2.02 -8.92
C ALA A 234 26.08 -1.47 -10.33
N ALA A 235 25.19 -0.65 -10.89
CA ALA A 235 25.43 0.00 -12.18
C ALA A 235 26.68 0.89 -12.12
N ALA A 236 26.78 1.77 -11.11
CA ALA A 236 27.93 2.65 -10.94
C ALA A 236 29.27 1.90 -10.81
N ALA A 237 29.28 0.77 -10.08
CA ALA A 237 30.46 -0.09 -9.97
C ALA A 237 30.88 -0.68 -11.33
N VAL A 238 29.92 -1.14 -12.12
CA VAL A 238 30.17 -1.66 -13.48
C VAL A 238 30.66 -0.56 -14.42
N GLU A 239 30.05 0.63 -14.39
CA GLU A 239 30.48 1.77 -15.20
C GLU A 239 31.91 2.20 -14.89
N LYS A 240 32.24 2.31 -13.61
CA LYS A 240 33.60 2.62 -13.15
C LYS A 240 34.62 1.61 -13.67
N ARG A 241 34.26 0.33 -13.65
CA ARG A 241 35.11 -0.75 -14.20
C ARG A 241 35.22 -0.66 -15.72
N LEU A 242 34.12 -0.40 -16.43
CA LEU A 242 34.10 -0.22 -17.89
C LEU A 242 34.95 0.95 -18.38
N ALA A 243 35.07 2.03 -17.59
CA ALA A 243 35.96 3.14 -17.91
C ALA A 243 37.45 2.73 -17.93
N GLN A 244 37.80 1.58 -17.33
CA GLN A 244 39.14 1.02 -17.38
C GLN A 244 39.29 0.14 -18.65
N LYS A 245 40.24 0.49 -19.53
CA LYS A 245 40.45 -0.14 -20.86
C LYS A 245 40.79 -1.65 -20.85
N THR A 246 40.79 -2.32 -19.69
CA THR A 246 41.24 -3.69 -19.49
C THR A 246 40.10 -4.71 -19.33
N VAL A 247 38.83 -4.31 -19.34
CA VAL A 247 37.71 -5.24 -19.11
C VAL A 247 37.44 -6.13 -20.32
N CYS A 248 37.43 -5.54 -21.51
CA CYS A 248 37.28 -6.22 -22.79
C CYS A 248 38.50 -5.91 -23.66
N PHE A 249 39.15 -6.93 -24.23
CA PHE A 249 40.30 -6.75 -25.12
C PHE A 249 39.96 -7.21 -26.53
N ASN A 250 40.06 -6.33 -27.52
CA ASN A 250 39.69 -6.61 -28.92
C ASN A 250 38.29 -7.23 -29.08
N GLY A 251 37.30 -6.72 -28.32
CA GLY A 251 35.93 -7.24 -28.35
C GLY A 251 35.75 -8.62 -27.70
N ARG A 252 36.75 -9.13 -26.98
CA ARG A 252 36.72 -10.44 -26.31
C ARG A 252 36.74 -10.28 -24.78
N PRO A 253 36.08 -11.20 -24.04
CA PRO A 253 36.00 -11.09 -22.60
C PRO A 253 37.30 -11.55 -21.93
N THR A 254 37.85 -10.70 -21.07
CA THR A 254 38.94 -11.08 -20.13
C THR A 254 38.42 -11.98 -19.01
N PRO A 255 39.28 -12.61 -18.18
CA PRO A 255 38.83 -13.33 -16.98
C PRO A 255 37.94 -12.48 -16.07
N ALA A 256 38.26 -11.20 -15.90
CA ALA A 256 37.43 -10.27 -15.12
C ALA A 256 36.03 -10.10 -15.73
N ALA A 257 35.92 -9.92 -17.05
CA ALA A 257 34.63 -9.83 -17.73
C ALA A 257 33.80 -11.12 -17.60
N ARG A 258 34.44 -12.29 -17.63
CA ARG A 258 33.76 -13.58 -17.40
C ARG A 258 33.25 -13.70 -15.97
N THR A 259 34.02 -13.26 -14.97
CA THR A 259 33.57 -13.21 -13.58
C THR A 259 32.35 -12.30 -13.43
N MET A 260 32.38 -11.10 -14.02
CA MET A 260 31.24 -10.18 -14.02
C MET A 260 30.01 -10.79 -14.70
N HIS A 261 30.17 -11.48 -15.83
CA HIS A 261 29.08 -12.19 -16.53
C HIS A 261 28.48 -13.31 -15.69
N THR A 262 29.30 -14.10 -15.00
CA THR A 262 28.84 -15.13 -14.05
C THR A 262 28.08 -14.50 -12.89
N VAL A 263 28.56 -13.37 -12.33
CA VAL A 263 27.86 -12.65 -11.26
C VAL A 263 26.48 -12.19 -11.72
N PHE A 264 26.40 -11.60 -12.92
CA PHE A 264 25.12 -11.20 -13.49
C PHE A 264 24.17 -12.39 -13.69
N GLY A 265 24.62 -13.46 -14.33
CA GLY A 265 23.78 -14.62 -14.61
C GLY A 265 23.28 -15.31 -13.34
N LYS A 266 24.16 -15.55 -12.36
CA LYS A 266 23.81 -16.31 -11.16
C LYS A 266 23.02 -15.49 -10.14
N PHE A 267 23.41 -14.25 -9.89
CA PHE A 267 22.84 -13.47 -8.80
C PHE A 267 21.75 -12.52 -9.30
N TYR A 268 22.03 -11.74 -10.37
CA TYR A 268 21.01 -10.84 -10.90
C TYR A 268 19.89 -11.60 -11.62
N ALA A 269 20.19 -12.27 -12.74
CA ALA A 269 19.17 -12.96 -13.53
C ALA A 269 18.53 -14.13 -12.75
N GLY A 270 19.34 -14.87 -11.97
CA GLY A 270 18.86 -16.01 -11.19
C GLY A 270 18.06 -15.67 -9.93
N ARG A 271 18.31 -14.53 -9.27
CA ARG A 271 17.70 -14.22 -7.96
C ARG A 271 17.03 -12.84 -7.91
N ILE A 272 17.75 -11.78 -8.28
CA ILE A 272 17.22 -10.40 -8.19
C ILE A 272 16.11 -10.14 -9.21
N GLN A 273 16.27 -10.59 -10.45
CA GLN A 273 15.31 -10.31 -11.53
C GLN A 273 13.91 -10.91 -11.24
N PRO A 274 13.75 -12.16 -10.74
CA PRO A 274 12.45 -12.67 -10.31
C PRO A 274 11.79 -11.82 -9.21
N TYR A 275 12.57 -11.42 -8.19
CA TYR A 275 12.08 -10.57 -7.11
C TYR A 275 11.65 -9.18 -7.62
N LEU A 276 12.51 -8.52 -8.38
CA LEU A 276 12.27 -7.23 -9.03
C LEU A 276 11.00 -7.29 -9.90
N SER A 277 10.84 -8.34 -10.70
CA SER A 277 9.67 -8.50 -11.58
C SER A 277 8.37 -8.62 -10.78
N ARG A 278 8.41 -9.28 -9.61
CA ARG A 278 7.26 -9.34 -8.71
C ARG A 278 6.96 -7.98 -8.10
N VAL A 279 7.96 -7.31 -7.52
CA VAL A 279 7.82 -5.96 -6.93
C VAL A 279 7.28 -4.98 -7.96
N HIS A 280 7.78 -5.01 -9.19
CA HIS A 280 7.29 -4.18 -10.29
C HIS A 280 5.81 -4.42 -10.59
N ARG A 281 5.42 -5.68 -10.83
CA ARG A 281 4.02 -6.02 -11.15
C ARG A 281 3.06 -5.63 -10.01
N GLN A 282 3.41 -6.01 -8.79
CA GLN A 282 2.60 -5.77 -7.59
C GLN A 282 2.55 -4.29 -7.23
N GLY A 283 3.69 -3.60 -7.28
CA GLY A 283 3.78 -2.15 -7.09
C GLY A 283 2.91 -1.39 -8.08
N HIS A 284 2.98 -1.73 -9.37
CA HIS A 284 2.13 -1.10 -10.38
C HIS A 284 0.64 -1.32 -10.10
N SER A 285 0.22 -2.58 -9.89
CA SER A 285 -1.19 -2.92 -9.64
C SER A 285 -1.73 -2.20 -8.40
N TYR A 286 -0.98 -2.26 -7.30
CA TYR A 286 -1.33 -1.61 -6.04
C TYR A 286 -1.45 -0.08 -6.19
N LEU A 287 -0.49 0.58 -6.83
CA LEU A 287 -0.53 2.03 -7.04
C LEU A 287 -1.67 2.47 -7.96
N VAL A 288 -2.06 1.66 -8.96
CA VAL A 288 -3.26 1.90 -9.78
C VAL A 288 -4.53 1.80 -8.94
N LEU A 289 -4.67 0.76 -8.10
CA LEU A 289 -5.82 0.61 -7.23
C LEU A 289 -5.91 1.76 -6.22
N MET A 290 -4.79 2.14 -5.61
CA MET A 290 -4.75 3.29 -4.70
C MET A 290 -5.10 4.60 -5.41
N ASP A 291 -4.65 4.81 -6.65
CA ASP A 291 -5.00 6.02 -7.39
C ASP A 291 -6.50 6.09 -7.69
N ARG A 292 -7.16 4.96 -7.95
CA ARG A 292 -8.62 4.85 -8.14
C ARG A 292 -9.38 5.10 -6.84
N LEU A 293 -9.02 4.41 -5.76
CA LEU A 293 -9.68 4.56 -4.45
C LEU A 293 -9.56 5.99 -3.91
N ALA A 294 -8.45 6.66 -4.21
CA ALA A 294 -8.19 8.03 -3.80
C ALA A 294 -8.85 9.10 -4.70
N GLN A 295 -9.72 8.73 -5.67
CA GLN A 295 -10.50 9.70 -6.45
C GLN A 295 -11.69 10.18 -5.61
N GLN A 296 -11.42 11.08 -4.68
CA GLN A 296 -12.40 11.71 -3.80
C GLN A 296 -12.19 13.22 -3.79
N ASP A 297 -13.27 13.99 -3.86
CA ASP A 297 -13.21 15.44 -4.08
C ASP A 297 -12.65 16.20 -2.86
N GLU A 298 -12.85 15.66 -1.65
CA GLU A 298 -12.53 16.32 -0.39
C GLU A 298 -11.29 15.76 0.32
N ALA A 299 -10.38 15.14 -0.41
CA ALA A 299 -9.14 14.61 0.19
C ALA A 299 -8.32 15.75 0.86
N PRO A 300 -7.95 15.63 2.15
CA PRO A 300 -7.16 16.65 2.85
C PRO A 300 -5.79 16.91 2.22
N ASP A 301 -5.31 18.15 2.33
CA ASP A 301 -4.00 18.59 1.79
C ASP A 301 -2.85 17.70 2.25
N ALA A 302 -2.83 17.29 3.52
CA ALA A 302 -1.80 16.43 4.06
C ALA A 302 -1.72 15.09 3.30
N PHE A 303 -2.87 14.52 2.93
CA PHE A 303 -2.91 13.34 2.08
C PHE A 303 -2.49 13.64 0.65
N LEU A 304 -2.96 14.74 0.05
CA LEU A 304 -2.61 15.09 -1.34
C LEU A 304 -1.10 15.27 -1.52
N VAL A 305 -0.44 15.90 -0.55
CA VAL A 305 1.03 16.03 -0.50
C VAL A 305 1.69 14.66 -0.41
N TYR A 306 1.24 13.81 0.51
CA TYR A 306 1.76 12.45 0.68
C TYR A 306 1.57 11.60 -0.60
N ARG A 307 0.35 11.55 -1.13
CA ARG A 307 -0.02 10.81 -2.34
C ARG A 307 0.83 11.25 -3.53
N THR A 308 1.02 12.56 -3.71
CA THR A 308 1.86 13.10 -4.79
C THR A 308 3.31 12.66 -4.62
N ALA A 309 3.86 12.73 -3.41
CA ALA A 309 5.24 12.37 -3.14
C ALA A 309 5.50 10.86 -3.24
N GLN A 310 4.57 10.00 -2.80
CA GLN A 310 4.82 8.58 -2.57
C GLN A 310 4.07 7.64 -3.52
N LEU A 311 2.83 7.98 -3.92
CA LEU A 311 1.92 7.01 -4.55
C LEU A 311 1.65 7.30 -6.04
N ARG A 312 1.91 8.51 -6.53
CA ARG A 312 1.66 8.85 -7.95
C ARG A 312 2.69 8.21 -8.87
N LEU A 313 2.24 7.31 -9.74
CA LEU A 313 3.04 6.69 -10.81
C LEU A 313 3.72 7.71 -11.73
N LYS A 314 3.11 8.89 -11.93
CA LYS A 314 3.58 9.94 -12.85
C LYS A 314 4.52 10.96 -12.20
N ASN A 315 4.78 10.88 -10.89
CA ASN A 315 5.72 11.80 -10.25
C ASN A 315 7.16 11.37 -10.59
N PRO A 316 7.94 12.17 -11.34
CA PRO A 316 9.31 11.79 -11.73
C PRO A 316 10.28 11.67 -10.55
N GLN A 317 9.95 12.26 -9.41
CA GLN A 317 10.74 12.18 -8.17
C GLN A 317 10.19 11.15 -7.17
N GLY A 318 9.07 10.50 -7.51
CA GLY A 318 8.41 9.52 -6.66
C GLY A 318 9.14 8.17 -6.62
N PRO A 319 8.82 7.30 -5.63
CA PRO A 319 9.41 5.97 -5.49
C PRO A 319 9.32 5.13 -6.77
N TRP A 320 8.15 5.10 -7.42
CA TRP A 320 7.92 4.34 -8.65
C TRP A 320 8.83 4.79 -9.80
N ALA A 321 8.92 6.09 -10.07
CA ALA A 321 9.73 6.59 -11.18
C ALA A 321 11.22 6.36 -10.96
N ARG A 322 11.72 6.53 -9.73
CA ARG A 322 13.12 6.24 -9.39
C ARG A 322 13.45 4.76 -9.53
N PHE A 323 12.52 3.90 -9.13
CA PHE A 323 12.63 2.46 -9.31
C PHE A 323 12.72 2.09 -10.80
N GLU A 324 11.80 2.57 -11.63
CA GLU A 324 11.83 2.35 -13.08
C GLU A 324 13.14 2.82 -13.73
N GLN A 325 13.61 4.02 -13.36
CA GLN A 325 14.87 4.57 -13.85
C GLN A 325 16.06 3.70 -13.44
N ALA A 326 16.10 3.18 -12.21
CA ALA A 326 17.18 2.32 -11.73
C ALA A 326 17.22 0.98 -12.48
N ILE A 327 16.06 0.38 -12.77
CA ILE A 327 15.97 -0.84 -13.59
C ILE A 327 16.56 -0.59 -14.98
N GLN A 328 16.15 0.50 -15.63
CA GLN A 328 16.64 0.85 -16.97
C GLN A 328 18.13 1.13 -16.97
N HIS A 329 18.60 1.95 -16.03
CA HIS A 329 20.01 2.31 -15.89
C HIS A 329 20.89 1.07 -15.68
N HIS A 330 20.49 0.18 -14.76
CA HIS A 330 21.20 -1.07 -14.51
C HIS A 330 21.24 -1.96 -15.75
N ALA A 331 20.10 -2.19 -16.39
CA ALA A 331 20.01 -3.03 -17.58
C ALA A 331 20.89 -2.50 -18.73
N GLN A 332 20.84 -1.19 -19.00
CA GLN A 332 21.66 -0.55 -20.04
C GLN A 332 23.15 -0.66 -19.75
N THR A 333 23.55 -0.54 -18.49
CA THR A 333 24.95 -0.67 -18.07
C THR A 333 25.51 -2.07 -18.28
N TRP A 334 24.75 -3.11 -17.91
CA TRP A 334 25.15 -4.49 -18.18
C TRP A 334 25.13 -4.83 -19.67
N GLN A 335 24.14 -4.32 -20.42
CA GLN A 335 24.10 -4.48 -21.87
C GLN A 335 25.33 -3.87 -22.56
N ARG A 336 25.79 -2.69 -22.11
CA ARG A 336 27.05 -2.08 -22.60
C ARG A 336 28.27 -2.96 -22.34
N LEU A 337 28.40 -3.53 -21.14
CA LEU A 337 29.47 -4.50 -20.82
C LEU A 337 29.45 -5.68 -21.78
N PHE A 338 28.27 -6.28 -21.99
CA PHE A 338 28.14 -7.45 -22.85
C PHE A 338 28.47 -7.14 -24.30
N ALA A 339 27.98 -6.01 -24.82
CA ALA A 339 28.28 -5.56 -26.18
C ALA A 339 29.78 -5.32 -26.39
N GLN A 340 30.47 -4.66 -25.46
CA GLN A 340 31.91 -4.41 -25.57
C GLN A 340 32.76 -5.69 -25.51
N CYS A 341 32.28 -6.71 -24.81
CA CYS A 341 33.00 -7.97 -24.60
C CYS A 341 32.55 -9.10 -25.53
N GLY A 342 31.60 -8.88 -26.45
CA GLY A 342 31.05 -9.93 -27.32
C GLY A 342 30.30 -11.02 -26.53
N LEU A 343 29.72 -10.67 -25.39
CA LEU A 343 28.93 -11.56 -24.54
C LEU A 343 27.43 -11.35 -24.79
N ASN A 344 26.59 -12.28 -24.33
CA ASN A 344 25.14 -12.16 -24.35
C ASN A 344 24.57 -12.07 -22.92
N ALA A 345 23.32 -11.62 -22.82
CA ALA A 345 22.63 -11.47 -21.53
C ALA A 345 22.15 -12.82 -20.94
N ALA A 346 22.07 -13.87 -21.76
CA ALA A 346 21.94 -15.23 -21.25
C ALA A 346 23.25 -15.58 -20.52
N GLY A 347 23.19 -16.00 -19.26
CA GLY A 347 24.37 -16.46 -18.53
C GLY A 347 25.14 -17.54 -19.32
N PRO A 348 26.38 -17.86 -18.91
CA PRO A 348 27.16 -18.87 -19.62
C PRO A 348 26.36 -20.18 -19.67
N SER A 349 26.15 -20.74 -20.87
CA SER A 349 25.59 -22.09 -21.00
C SER A 349 26.37 -23.03 -20.10
N PRO A 350 25.72 -23.91 -19.33
CA PRO A 350 26.44 -24.93 -18.57
C PRO A 350 27.31 -25.68 -19.58
N ALA A 351 28.62 -25.71 -19.31
CA ALA A 351 29.56 -26.46 -20.13
C ALA A 351 29.07 -27.92 -20.17
N ARG A 352 28.91 -28.44 -21.40
CA ARG A 352 28.58 -29.86 -21.65
C ARG A 352 29.68 -30.77 -21.15
#